data_AF-A0A2C6KPN8-F1
#
_entry.id   AF-A0A2C6KPN8-F1
#
_cell.length_a   1.000
_cell.length_b   1.000
_cell.length_c   1.000
_cell.angle_alpha   90.00
_cell.angle_beta   90.00
_cell.angle_gamma   90.00
#
_symmetry.space_group_name_H-M   'P 1'
#
loop_
_entity.id
_entity.type
_entity.pdbx_description
1 polymer ?
#
loop_
_entity_poly.entity_id
_entity_poly.type
_entity_poly.pdbx_seq_one_letter_code
_entity_poly.pdbx_strand_id
1 'polypeptide(L)'
;SFSLSVCLDRNCASILQKNLFILDETLRRALLTIRSYGLKLTSWNILVLHPDAVYTLEQFLQAQASRRQQLAADLRKVWLAVINELSKSCSASLQEFLRTNGFVTEQQGQGHLQSLQHQSTGEGKFSTFSSPSSGSPLAHRR
;
A
#
# COMPACT_ATOMS: atom_id res chain seq x y z
N SER A 1 30.28 23.68 -9.67
CA SER A 1 31.23 22.60 -9.33
C SER A 1 31.50 22.61 -7.84
N PHE A 2 30.86 21.71 -7.08
CA PHE A 2 31.24 21.43 -5.69
C PHE A 2 32.17 20.21 -5.72
N SER A 3 33.47 20.49 -5.73
CA SER A 3 34.49 19.49 -5.47
C SER A 3 34.52 19.20 -3.97
N LEU A 4 33.95 18.08 -3.54
CA LEU A 4 34.48 17.36 -2.39
C LEU A 4 35.45 16.30 -2.93
N SER A 5 36.71 16.68 -2.95
CA SER A 5 37.82 15.78 -3.25
C SER A 5 37.89 14.68 -2.19
N VAL A 6 37.77 13.44 -2.67
CA VAL A 6 38.76 12.37 -2.45
C VAL A 6 39.41 12.37 -1.06
N CYS A 7 38.85 11.60 -0.13
CA CYS A 7 39.62 10.91 0.90
C CYS A 7 38.82 9.72 1.50
N LEU A 8 39.47 8.56 1.45
CA LEU A 8 39.26 7.32 2.23
C LEU A 8 38.11 6.37 1.87
N ASP A 9 38.50 5.42 0.99
CA ASP A 9 38.45 3.97 1.17
C ASP A 9 37.09 3.33 1.46
N ARG A 10 36.75 2.29 0.69
CA ARG A 10 35.65 1.30 0.83
C ARG A 10 34.77 1.33 2.09
N ASN A 11 35.33 1.54 3.28
CA ASN A 11 34.61 1.78 4.52
C ASN A 11 33.66 2.99 4.49
N CYS A 12 34.02 4.16 3.96
CA CYS A 12 33.08 5.29 3.93
C CYS A 12 31.88 4.99 3.01
N ALA A 13 32.12 4.40 1.84
CA ALA A 13 31.06 3.94 0.96
C ALA A 13 30.20 2.84 1.61
N SER A 14 30.83 1.87 2.30
CA SER A 14 30.12 0.81 3.03
C SER A 14 29.30 1.34 4.21
N ILE A 15 29.83 2.29 4.98
CA ILE A 15 29.17 2.93 6.12
C ILE A 15 28.00 3.77 5.62
N LEU A 16 28.20 4.58 4.57
CA LEU A 16 27.11 5.33 3.94
C LEU A 16 26.04 4.40 3.40
N GLN A 17 26.41 3.32 2.70
CA GLN A 17 25.45 2.36 2.16
C GLN A 17 24.66 1.62 3.25
N LYS A 18 25.28 1.37 4.42
CA LYS A 18 24.62 0.76 5.59
C LYS A 18 23.71 1.72 6.35
N ASN A 19 24.00 3.02 6.34
CA ASN A 19 23.28 4.01 7.17
C ASN A 19 22.31 4.90 6.38
N LEU A 20 22.48 5.02 5.06
CA LEU A 20 21.58 5.75 4.17
C LEU A 20 20.73 4.75 3.38
N PHE A 21 19.47 4.63 3.80
CA PHE A 21 18.40 3.92 3.10
C PHE A 21 18.26 4.31 1.61
N ILE A 22 18.69 5.51 1.23
CA ILE A 22 18.69 6.00 -0.16
C ILE A 22 19.74 5.31 -1.04
N LEU A 23 20.76 4.69 -0.44
CA LEU A 23 21.85 4.00 -1.13
C LEU A 23 21.62 2.48 -1.22
N ASP A 24 20.64 1.95 -0.48
CA ASP A 24 20.14 0.59 -0.69
C ASP A 24 19.32 0.55 -1.99
N GLU A 25 19.73 -0.28 -2.95
CA GLU A 25 19.11 -0.31 -4.28
C GLU A 25 17.61 -0.67 -4.22
N THR A 26 17.26 -1.58 -3.33
CA THR A 26 15.90 -2.11 -3.15
C THR A 26 15.00 -1.02 -2.57
N LEU A 27 15.45 -0.39 -1.50
CA LEU A 27 14.68 0.62 -0.79
C LEU A 27 14.65 1.96 -1.55
N ARG A 28 15.74 2.31 -2.26
CA ARG A 28 15.79 3.49 -3.14
C ARG A 28 14.70 3.44 -4.18
N ARG A 29 14.52 2.30 -4.84
CA ARG A 29 13.46 2.12 -5.85
C ARG A 29 12.08 2.32 -5.23
N ALA A 30 11.83 1.73 -4.07
CA ALA A 30 10.59 1.88 -3.33
C ALA A 30 10.29 3.34 -2.99
N LEU A 31 11.29 4.06 -2.45
CA LEU A 31 11.18 5.46 -2.07
C LEU A 31 10.89 6.37 -3.27
N LEU A 32 11.51 6.12 -4.42
CA LEU A 32 11.23 6.84 -5.66
C LEU A 32 9.81 6.56 -6.17
N THR A 33 9.36 5.30 -6.12
CA THR A 33 7.99 4.91 -6.46
C THR A 33 6.98 5.63 -5.55
N ILE A 34 7.21 5.64 -4.23
CA ILE A 34 6.36 6.33 -3.26
C ILE A 34 6.33 7.84 -3.52
N ARG A 35 7.49 8.45 -3.79
CA ARG A 35 7.58 9.86 -4.19
C ARG A 35 6.76 10.15 -5.45
N SER A 36 6.80 9.24 -6.43
CA SER A 36 6.01 9.40 -7.67
C SER A 36 4.51 9.43 -7.40
N TYR A 37 4.01 8.65 -6.42
CA TYR A 37 2.61 8.74 -5.99
C TYR A 37 2.30 10.09 -5.35
N GLY A 38 3.19 10.61 -4.49
CA GLY A 38 3.05 11.94 -3.91
C GLY A 38 2.95 13.05 -4.96
N LEU A 39 3.80 13.02 -6.00
CA LEU A 39 3.74 13.96 -7.12
C LEU A 39 2.46 13.82 -7.94
N LYS A 40 1.93 12.61 -8.12
CA LYS A 40 0.64 12.42 -8.79
C LYS A 40 -0.49 13.05 -7.98
N LEU A 41 -0.48 12.91 -6.65
CA LEU A 41 -1.51 13.48 -5.79
C LEU A 41 -1.57 15.01 -5.87
N THR A 42 -0.44 15.71 -6.05
CA THR A 42 -0.44 17.18 -6.18
C THR A 42 -1.12 17.67 -7.45
N SER A 43 -1.29 16.80 -8.46
CA SER A 43 -2.00 17.11 -9.70
C SER A 43 -3.51 16.85 -9.63
N TRP A 44 -4.02 16.30 -8.53
CA TRP A 44 -5.42 15.91 -8.43
C TRP A 44 -6.31 17.13 -8.17
N ASN A 45 -7.32 17.30 -9.02
CA ASN A 45 -8.37 18.29 -8.81
C ASN A 45 -9.25 17.88 -7.63
N ILE A 46 -9.12 18.59 -6.52
CA ILE A 46 -9.91 18.35 -5.31
C ILE A 46 -11.36 18.83 -5.51
N LEU A 47 -11.53 19.91 -6.25
CA LEU A 47 -12.82 20.51 -6.57
C LEU A 47 -13.16 20.28 -8.04
N VAL A 48 -14.44 20.02 -8.32
CA VAL A 48 -14.98 20.08 -9.68
C VAL A 48 -15.47 21.51 -9.93
N LEU A 49 -14.73 22.26 -10.73
CA LEU A 49 -15.12 23.59 -11.20
C LEU A 49 -15.17 23.55 -12.72
N HIS A 50 -16.37 23.66 -13.28
CA HIS A 50 -16.55 23.80 -14.72
C HIS A 50 -16.77 25.28 -15.03
N PRO A 51 -15.82 25.93 -15.72
CA PRO A 51 -15.87 27.38 -15.97
C PRO A 51 -17.07 27.79 -16.83
N ASP A 52 -17.59 26.87 -17.65
CA ASP A 52 -18.68 27.14 -18.60
C ASP A 52 -20.05 26.65 -18.10
N ALA A 53 -20.13 26.12 -16.88
CA ALA A 53 -21.37 25.56 -16.32
C ALA A 53 -21.93 26.45 -15.20
N VAL A 54 -23.21 26.80 -15.31
CA VAL A 54 -23.97 27.43 -14.23
C VAL A 54 -24.64 26.34 -13.42
N TYR A 55 -24.24 26.20 -12.16
CA TYR A 55 -24.83 25.26 -11.23
C TYR A 55 -25.86 25.95 -10.35
N THR A 56 -26.97 25.27 -10.07
CA THR A 56 -27.71 25.56 -8.84
C THR A 56 -26.87 25.11 -7.64
N LEU A 57 -27.12 25.70 -6.47
CA LEU A 57 -26.38 25.33 -5.25
C LEU A 57 -26.47 23.82 -4.96
N GLU A 58 -27.64 23.22 -5.13
CA GLU A 58 -27.87 21.80 -4.90
C GLU A 58 -27.05 20.91 -5.86
N GLN A 59 -27.03 21.25 -7.15
CA GLN A 59 -26.25 20.52 -8.15
C GLN A 59 -24.75 20.61 -7.85
N PHE A 60 -24.27 21.79 -7.42
CA PHE A 60 -22.89 21.97 -7.01
C PHE A 60 -22.55 21.10 -5.79
N LEU A 61 -23.39 21.10 -4.76
CA LEU A 61 -23.19 20.29 -3.55
C LEU A 61 -23.15 18.79 -3.88
N GLN A 62 -24.04 18.33 -4.76
CA GLN A 62 -24.07 16.94 -5.21
C GLN A 62 -22.81 16.58 -6.00
N ALA A 63 -22.37 17.43 -6.93
CA ALA A 63 -21.15 17.22 -7.70
C ALA A 63 -19.90 17.16 -6.81
N GLN A 64 -19.79 18.05 -5.81
CA GLN A 64 -18.69 18.01 -4.85
C GLN A 64 -18.75 16.78 -3.93
N ALA A 65 -19.95 16.36 -3.50
CA ALA A 65 -20.09 15.16 -2.70
C ALA A 65 -19.63 13.90 -3.46
N SER A 66 -20.07 13.77 -4.72
CA SER A 66 -19.62 12.70 -5.61
C SER A 66 -18.10 12.73 -5.81
N ARG A 67 -17.54 13.92 -6.10
CA ARG A 67 -16.09 14.09 -6.25
C ARG A 67 -15.31 13.67 -5.02
N ARG A 68 -15.74 14.08 -3.82
CA ARG A 68 -15.08 13.71 -2.56
C ARG A 68 -15.11 12.21 -2.33
N GLN A 69 -16.22 11.54 -2.65
CA GLN A 69 -16.32 10.09 -2.53
C GLN A 69 -15.35 9.37 -3.48
N GLN A 70 -15.28 9.82 -4.73
CA GLN A 70 -14.33 9.30 -5.71
C GLN A 70 -12.88 9.54 -5.28
N LEU A 71 -12.56 10.76 -4.84
CA LEU A 71 -11.24 11.13 -4.34
C LEU A 71 -10.83 10.26 -3.15
N ALA A 72 -11.74 10.01 -2.20
CA ALA A 72 -11.48 9.13 -1.07
C ALA A 72 -11.21 7.68 -1.51
N ALA A 73 -11.94 7.17 -2.50
CA ALA A 73 -11.69 5.85 -3.06
C ALA A 73 -10.32 5.77 -3.75
N ASP A 74 -9.95 6.79 -4.52
CA ASP A 74 -8.67 6.83 -5.23
C ASP A 74 -7.49 7.02 -4.26
N LEU A 75 -7.65 7.84 -3.21
CA LEU A 75 -6.66 7.97 -2.14
C LEU A 75 -6.41 6.63 -1.43
N ARG A 76 -7.46 5.84 -1.18
CA ARG A 76 -7.32 4.49 -0.61
C ARG A 76 -6.50 3.58 -1.53
N LYS A 77 -6.70 3.63 -2.85
CA LYS A 77 -5.89 2.86 -3.80
C LYS A 77 -4.42 3.25 -3.74
N VAL A 78 -4.13 4.55 -3.70
CA VAL A 78 -2.75 5.05 -3.57
C VAL A 78 -2.11 4.60 -2.26
N TRP A 79 -2.84 4.70 -1.15
CA TRP A 79 -2.37 4.20 0.15
C TRP A 79 -2.01 2.72 0.12
N LEU A 80 -2.89 1.88 -0.42
CA LEU A 80 -2.62 0.44 -0.56
C LEU A 80 -1.40 0.16 -1.43
N ALA A 81 -1.25 0.90 -2.53
CA ALA A 81 -0.09 0.76 -3.41
C ALA A 81 1.23 1.13 -2.70
N VAL A 82 1.22 2.20 -1.90
CA VAL A 82 2.38 2.64 -1.09
C VAL A 82 2.74 1.59 -0.03
N ILE A 83 1.76 1.10 0.72
CA ILE A 83 2.00 0.08 1.75
C ILE A 83 2.50 -1.23 1.15
N ASN A 84 1.93 -1.66 0.02
CA ASN A 84 2.37 -2.86 -0.68
C ASN A 84 3.81 -2.74 -1.18
N GLU A 85 4.17 -1.61 -1.78
CA GLU A 85 5.54 -1.36 -2.25
C GLU A 85 6.54 -1.30 -1.09
N LEU A 86 6.17 -0.66 0.03
CA LEU A 86 6.99 -0.60 1.23
C LEU A 86 7.19 -1.98 1.85
N SER A 87 6.10 -2.74 2.03
CA SER A 87 6.16 -4.10 2.57
C SER A 87 7.04 -5.00 1.71
N LYS A 88 6.81 -5.03 0.40
CA LYS A 88 7.63 -5.79 -0.55
C LYS A 88 9.10 -5.43 -0.45
N SER A 89 9.42 -4.14 -0.40
CA SER A 89 10.81 -3.67 -0.41
C SER A 89 11.51 -3.91 0.92
N CYS A 90 10.81 -3.77 2.04
CA CYS A 90 11.33 -4.13 3.37
C CYS A 90 11.58 -5.64 3.46
N SER A 91 10.64 -6.48 2.99
CA SER A 91 10.82 -7.94 2.98
C SER A 91 12.00 -8.35 2.11
N ALA A 92 12.16 -7.76 0.92
CA ALA A 92 13.29 -8.02 0.04
C ALA A 92 14.62 -7.57 0.66
N SER A 93 14.66 -6.38 1.27
CA SER A 93 15.85 -5.88 1.97
C SER A 93 16.24 -6.77 3.16
N LEU A 94 15.26 -7.21 3.96
CA LEU A 94 15.48 -8.14 5.07
C LEU A 94 15.97 -9.50 4.57
N GLN A 95 15.39 -10.04 3.51
CA GLN A 95 15.82 -11.32 2.93
C GLN A 95 17.25 -11.24 2.41
N GLU A 96 17.62 -10.14 1.76
CA GLU A 96 18.98 -9.92 1.28
C GLU A 96 19.98 -9.78 2.44
N PHE A 97 19.57 -9.09 3.52
CA PHE A 97 20.35 -9.02 4.75
C PHE A 97 20.57 -10.40 5.37
N LEU A 98 19.51 -11.21 5.50
CA LEU A 98 19.59 -12.57 6.06
C LEU A 98 20.49 -13.46 5.20
N ARG A 99 20.35 -13.40 3.87
CA ARG A 99 21.18 -14.13 2.91
C ARG A 99 22.65 -13.73 3.04
N THR A 100 22.93 -12.44 3.11
CA THR A 100 24.31 -11.90 3.22
C THR A 100 24.99 -12.30 4.53
N ASN A 101 24.23 -12.43 5.62
CA ASN A 101 24.75 -12.85 6.91
C ASN A 101 24.69 -14.38 7.14
N GLY A 102 24.35 -15.16 6.11
CA GLY A 102 24.37 -16.63 6.17
C GLY A 102 23.21 -17.26 6.96
N PHE A 103 22.12 -16.53 7.20
CA PHE A 103 20.95 -17.02 7.93
C PHE A 103 19.96 -17.82 7.06
N VAL A 104 20.20 -17.97 5.75
CA VAL A 104 19.28 -18.70 4.84
C VAL A 104 19.86 -20.07 4.48
N THR A 105 19.26 -21.12 5.05
CA THR A 105 19.43 -22.51 4.61
C THR A 105 18.56 -22.74 3.37
N GLU A 106 19.13 -23.30 2.31
CA GLU A 106 18.36 -23.71 1.13
C GLU A 106 17.25 -24.69 1.52
N GLN A 107 15.99 -24.22 1.54
CA GLN A 107 14.83 -25.07 1.36
C GLN A 107 14.17 -24.72 0.03
N GLN A 108 14.84 -25.09 -1.05
CA GLN A 108 14.17 -25.43 -2.31
C GLN A 108 14.40 -26.92 -2.59
N GLY A 109 13.69 -27.75 -1.84
CA GLY A 109 13.44 -29.14 -2.20
C GLY A 109 12.13 -29.22 -2.98
N GLN A 110 12.22 -29.52 -4.28
CA GLN A 110 11.10 -29.97 -5.11
C GLN A 110 10.38 -31.15 -4.45
N GLY A 111 9.06 -31.02 -4.25
CA GLY A 111 8.18 -32.09 -3.79
C GLY A 111 7.03 -32.26 -4.77
N HIS A 112 7.31 -32.92 -5.89
CA HIS A 112 6.31 -33.57 -6.72
C HIS A 112 5.60 -34.65 -5.90
N LEU A 113 4.29 -34.52 -5.67
CA LEU A 113 3.41 -35.61 -5.28
C LEU A 113 1.98 -35.29 -5.77
N GLN A 114 1.70 -35.75 -6.98
CA GLN A 114 0.36 -36.18 -7.36
C GLN A 114 -0.10 -37.30 -6.43
N SER A 115 -1.43 -37.41 -6.30
CA SER A 115 -2.16 -38.61 -5.88
C SER A 115 -2.12 -38.96 -4.38
N LEU A 116 -3.21 -38.59 -3.70
CA LEU A 116 -4.09 -39.60 -3.08
C LEU A 116 -5.50 -39.02 -2.92
N GLN A 117 -6.41 -39.49 -3.76
CA GLN A 117 -7.84 -39.51 -3.47
C GLN A 117 -8.07 -40.31 -2.18
N HIS A 118 -8.84 -39.75 -1.24
CA HIS A 118 -9.91 -40.52 -0.62
C HIS A 118 -11.05 -39.60 -0.16
N GLN A 119 -12.21 -40.03 -0.59
CA GLN A 119 -13.55 -39.53 -0.40
C GLN A 119 -14.02 -39.91 1.01
N SER A 120 -14.59 -38.96 1.76
CA SER A 120 -15.63 -39.28 2.75
C SER A 120 -16.45 -38.05 3.11
N THR A 121 -17.67 -38.04 2.56
CA THR A 121 -18.95 -37.68 3.18
C THR A 121 -18.93 -37.08 4.59
N GLY A 122 -19.54 -35.90 4.71
CA GLY A 122 -19.92 -35.30 5.98
C GLY A 122 -20.86 -34.11 5.77
N GLU A 123 -22.16 -34.37 5.80
CA GLU A 123 -23.24 -33.38 5.83
C GLU A 123 -23.08 -32.44 7.04
N GLY A 124 -23.38 -31.14 6.87
CA GLY A 124 -23.28 -30.22 8.01
C GLY A 124 -23.64 -28.75 7.71
N LYS A 125 -24.93 -28.48 7.54
CA LYS A 125 -25.65 -27.23 7.89
C LYS A 125 -24.99 -25.89 7.55
N PHE A 126 -25.45 -25.32 6.43
CA PHE A 126 -25.41 -23.88 6.15
C PHE A 126 -26.37 -23.14 7.08
N SER A 127 -25.82 -22.46 8.10
CA SER A 127 -26.59 -21.51 8.92
C SER A 127 -26.39 -20.10 8.39
N THR A 128 -27.45 -19.64 7.73
CA THR A 128 -27.80 -18.25 7.43
C THR A 128 -27.49 -17.31 8.60
N PHE A 129 -26.62 -16.32 8.39
CA PHE A 129 -26.42 -15.24 9.36
C PHE A 129 -27.30 -14.05 8.96
N SER A 130 -28.42 -13.91 9.66
CA SER A 130 -29.34 -12.79 9.56
C SER A 130 -28.73 -11.54 10.22
N SER A 131 -28.68 -10.42 9.50
CA SER A 131 -28.38 -9.11 10.08
C SER A 131 -29.56 -8.61 10.92
N PRO A 132 -29.34 -8.05 12.12
CA PRO A 132 -30.39 -7.36 12.85
C PRO A 132 -30.59 -5.93 12.35
N SER A 133 -31.87 -5.64 12.11
CA SER A 133 -32.48 -4.39 11.70
C SER A 133 -32.43 -3.29 12.77
N SER A 134 -32.38 -2.06 12.26
CA SER A 134 -32.79 -0.78 12.83
C SER A 134 -33.80 -0.81 13.98
N GLY A 135 -33.52 -0.03 15.03
CA GLY A 135 -34.51 0.39 16.02
C GLY A 135 -33.91 1.33 17.06
N SER A 136 -34.12 2.65 16.90
CA SER A 136 -33.87 3.64 17.96
C SER A 136 -35.17 4.38 18.25
N PRO A 137 -35.73 4.28 19.47
CA PRO A 137 -36.88 5.06 19.86
C PRO A 137 -36.48 6.41 20.48
N LEU A 138 -37.28 7.42 20.14
CA LEU A 138 -37.39 8.73 20.78
C LEU A 138 -37.54 8.60 22.31
N ALA A 139 -36.79 9.43 23.05
CA ALA A 139 -37.12 9.76 24.43
C ALA A 139 -36.99 11.28 24.64
N HIS A 140 -38.16 11.91 24.72
CA HIS A 140 -38.39 13.20 25.35
C HIS A 140 -37.95 13.13 26.83
N ARG A 141 -37.19 14.12 27.30
CA ARG A 141 -37.25 14.50 28.71
C ARG A 141 -37.19 16.02 28.84
N ARG A 142 -38.17 16.52 29.59
CA ARG A 142 -38.32 17.89 30.06
C ARG A 142 -37.19 18.27 31.00
#